data_AF-A0A1X2G3L0-F1
#
_entry.id   AF-A0A1X2G3L0-F1
#
_cell.length_a   1.000
_cell.length_b   1.000
_cell.length_c   1.000
_cell.angle_alpha   90.00
_cell.angle_beta   90.00
_cell.angle_gamma   90.00
#
_symmetry.space_group_name_H-M   'P 1'
#
loop_
_entity.id
_entity.type
_entity.pdbx_description
1 polymer ?
#
loop_
_entity_poly.entity_id
_entity_poly.type
_entity_poly.pdbx_seq_one_letter_code
_entity_poly.pdbx_strand_id
1 'polypeptide(L)'
;MVYSLPTKASTAFPPILVEVQNKVDDKFLHRLVKYASHLYDEYGVDPIVLTFAIHPVPLQVMNKFITSAAAPFLKNSACDGWAKMNFIMDATTIEESLTITPLPPLAALAHVFFEQKASLMELDLHDDPTIMALYEVAKEAFDNQVTKEEETVDALLKTTSYSTRQFEKIISATEQDEVDIACIKQYAADGAKYASAFYTKYQDQGSSLSSSPAPPSSSSSPALPSSSTTDLDWAHRFVTNRKNLGVRMNWAKCFEEGLREGHFTSYANSKSLKAMYHKSLASQKNQ
;
A
#
# COMPACT_ATOMS: atom_id res chain seq x y z
N MET A 1 10.20 1.11 4.66
CA MET A 1 9.90 2.18 3.67
C MET A 1 10.93 3.26 3.92
N VAL A 2 11.85 3.51 3.00
CA VAL A 2 12.98 4.43 3.24
C VAL A 2 12.52 5.85 2.96
N TYR A 3 12.58 6.74 3.96
CA TYR A 3 12.16 8.14 3.83
C TYR A 3 13.38 9.05 3.87
N SER A 4 13.90 9.45 2.71
CA SER A 4 14.93 10.50 2.63
C SER A 4 14.26 11.87 2.61
N LEU A 5 14.69 12.79 3.48
CA LEU A 5 14.23 14.19 3.43
C LEU A 5 14.67 14.87 2.10
N PRO A 6 13.94 15.89 1.60
CA PRO A 6 14.22 16.54 0.31
C PRO A 6 15.50 17.39 0.27
N THR A 7 16.18 17.58 1.41
CA THR A 7 17.39 18.39 1.53
C THR A 7 18.63 17.53 1.33
N LYS A 8 19.66 18.06 0.66
CA LYS A 8 20.94 17.37 0.45
C LYS A 8 21.43 16.76 1.77
N ALA A 9 21.55 15.43 1.80
CA ALA A 9 22.08 14.71 2.93
C ALA A 9 23.48 15.24 3.29
N SER A 10 23.74 15.37 4.59
CA SER A 10 25.03 15.83 5.11
C SER A 10 25.26 15.22 6.48
N THR A 11 26.48 15.31 7.01
CA THR A 11 26.77 14.83 8.37
C THR A 11 25.94 15.55 9.45
N ALA A 12 25.56 16.81 9.22
CA ALA A 12 24.66 17.56 10.08
C ALA A 12 23.18 17.13 9.92
N PHE A 13 22.77 16.76 8.71
CA PHE A 13 21.44 16.29 8.36
C PHE A 13 21.52 14.93 7.67
N PRO A 14 21.83 13.86 8.42
CA PRO A 14 21.98 12.53 7.86
C PRO A 14 20.62 12.01 7.35
N PRO A 15 20.62 11.11 6.36
CA PRO A 15 19.39 10.44 5.94
C PRO A 15 18.78 9.66 7.11
N ILE A 16 17.45 9.54 7.14
CA ILE A 16 16.73 8.83 8.20
C ILE A 16 16.12 7.56 7.61
N LEU A 17 16.51 6.41 8.17
CA LEU A 17 15.90 5.12 7.83
C LEU A 17 14.82 4.81 8.87
N VAL A 18 13.56 4.82 8.45
CA VAL A 18 12.42 4.47 9.30
C VAL A 18 11.86 3.10 8.91
N GLU A 19 11.80 2.19 9.88
CA GLU A 19 11.20 0.87 9.69
C GLU A 19 10.14 0.60 10.76
N VAL A 20 8.91 0.34 10.31
CA VAL A 20 7.80 -0.11 11.16
C VAL A 20 7.67 -1.61 10.95
N GLN A 21 7.91 -2.41 11.98
CA GLN A 21 8.11 -3.85 11.85
C GLN A 21 7.26 -4.62 12.85
N ASN A 22 6.58 -5.64 12.33
CA ASN A 22 5.79 -6.53 13.17
C ASN A 22 6.68 -7.40 14.07
N LYS A 23 7.78 -7.93 13.51
CA LYS A 23 8.72 -8.79 14.22
C LYS A 23 10.14 -8.28 14.06
N VAL A 24 10.80 -8.00 15.17
CA VAL A 24 12.21 -7.63 15.24
C VAL A 24 13.02 -8.83 15.70
N ASP A 25 13.67 -9.50 14.75
CA ASP A 25 14.59 -10.62 15.00
C ASP A 25 15.96 -10.35 14.37
N ASP A 26 16.91 -11.26 14.56
CA ASP A 26 18.25 -11.12 13.99
C ASP A 26 18.25 -11.05 12.46
N LYS A 27 17.28 -11.70 11.79
CA LYS A 27 17.15 -11.61 10.32
C LYS A 27 16.73 -10.21 9.90
N PHE A 28 15.82 -9.58 10.64
CA PHE A 28 15.47 -8.17 10.47
C PHE A 28 16.70 -7.27 10.70
N LEU A 29 17.46 -7.45 11.78
CA LEU A 29 18.65 -6.62 12.04
C LEU A 29 19.68 -6.71 10.90
N HIS A 30 19.91 -7.91 10.35
CA HIS A 30 20.79 -8.07 9.18
C HIS A 30 20.26 -7.34 7.94
N ARG A 31 18.94 -7.31 7.71
CA ARG A 31 18.34 -6.51 6.64
C ARG A 31 18.52 -5.01 6.89
N LEU A 32 18.39 -4.57 8.14
CA LEU A 32 18.52 -3.18 8.53
C LEU A 32 19.91 -2.62 8.21
N VAL A 33 20.96 -3.39 8.51
CA VAL A 33 22.34 -3.06 8.13
C VAL A 33 22.50 -2.87 6.62
N LYS A 34 21.87 -3.75 5.81
CA LYS A 34 21.92 -3.64 4.35
C LYS A 34 21.24 -2.37 3.84
N TYR A 35 20.08 -2.02 4.40
CA TYR A 35 19.38 -0.78 4.03
C TYR A 35 20.20 0.45 4.39
N ALA A 36 20.85 0.44 5.56
CA ALA A 36 21.72 1.53 5.96
C ALA A 36 22.96 1.66 5.08
N SER A 37 23.55 0.52 4.67
CA SER A 37 24.67 0.50 3.72
C SER A 37 24.27 1.07 2.36
N HIS A 38 23.08 0.71 1.85
CA HIS A 38 22.56 1.30 0.61
C HIS A 38 22.38 2.82 0.70
N LEU A 39 21.90 3.33 1.85
CA LEU A 39 21.81 4.77 2.07
C LEU A 39 23.18 5.44 2.10
N TYR A 40 24.19 4.78 2.69
CA TYR A 40 25.55 5.28 2.63
C TYR A 40 26.08 5.32 1.19
N ASP A 41 25.85 4.28 0.40
CA ASP A 41 26.27 4.25 -1.01
C ASP A 41 25.62 5.36 -1.84
N GLU A 42 24.36 5.71 -1.53
CA GLU A 42 23.60 6.75 -2.23
C GLU A 42 23.98 8.18 -1.80
N TYR A 43 24.20 8.41 -0.50
CA TYR A 43 24.35 9.75 0.08
C TYR A 43 25.74 10.06 0.63
N GLY A 44 26.62 9.07 0.78
CA GLY A 44 27.97 9.20 1.36
C GLY A 44 28.00 9.51 2.85
N VAL A 45 26.87 9.35 3.55
CA VAL A 45 26.70 9.69 4.97
C VAL A 45 25.92 8.58 5.67
N ASP A 46 26.41 8.16 6.83
CA ASP A 46 25.73 7.16 7.67
C ASP A 46 24.35 7.65 8.12
N PRO A 47 23.28 6.83 7.97
CA PRO A 47 21.94 7.23 8.33
C PRO A 47 21.71 7.22 9.84
N ILE A 48 20.67 7.93 10.29
CA ILE A 48 20.02 7.66 11.57
C ILE A 48 18.93 6.62 11.33
N VAL A 49 18.98 5.52 12.06
CA VAL A 49 18.04 4.41 11.92
C VAL A 49 17.05 4.43 13.08
N LEU A 50 15.75 4.32 12.77
CA LEU A 50 14.66 4.29 13.72
C LEU A 50 13.73 3.12 13.42
N THR A 51 13.61 2.21 14.37
CA THR A 51 12.73 1.04 14.27
C THR A 51 11.56 1.16 15.25
N PHE A 52 10.34 1.04 14.74
CA PHE A 52 9.13 0.84 15.54
C PHE A 52 8.78 -0.64 15.56
N ALA A 53 8.88 -1.28 16.72
CA ALA A 53 8.53 -2.68 16.91
C ALA A 53 7.09 -2.79 17.41
N ILE A 54 6.18 -3.26 16.55
CA ILE A 54 4.75 -3.36 16.86
C ILE A 54 4.48 -4.44 17.91
N HIS A 55 5.17 -5.58 17.82
CA HIS A 55 5.06 -6.64 18.83
C HIS A 55 6.26 -6.65 19.78
N PRO A 56 6.07 -7.22 20.99
CA PRO A 56 7.15 -7.37 21.95
C PRO A 56 8.39 -8.00 21.33
N VAL A 57 9.51 -7.32 21.49
CA VAL A 57 10.78 -7.75 20.93
C VAL A 57 11.39 -8.81 21.87
N PRO A 58 11.90 -9.94 21.35
CA PRO A 58 12.53 -10.96 22.18
C PRO A 58 13.66 -10.39 23.03
N LEU A 59 13.76 -10.81 24.30
CA LEU A 59 14.79 -10.32 25.24
C LEU A 59 16.21 -10.45 24.68
N GLN A 60 16.51 -11.53 23.95
CA GLN A 60 17.81 -11.75 23.31
C GLN A 60 18.19 -10.63 22.32
N VAL A 61 17.18 -10.02 21.69
CA VAL A 61 17.34 -8.89 20.78
C VAL A 61 17.34 -7.58 21.58
N MET A 62 16.40 -7.39 22.51
CA MET A 62 16.33 -6.16 23.31
C MET A 62 17.54 -5.92 24.19
N ASN A 63 18.20 -6.97 24.68
CA ASN A 63 19.43 -6.85 25.47
C ASN A 63 20.61 -6.25 24.67
N LYS A 64 20.50 -6.16 23.35
CA LYS A 64 21.48 -5.46 22.50
C LYS A 64 21.29 -3.94 22.53
N PHE A 65 20.18 -3.46 23.11
CA PHE A 65 19.83 -2.06 23.19
C PHE A 65 19.84 -1.59 24.64
N ILE A 66 20.25 -0.34 24.85
CA ILE A 66 20.28 0.36 26.13
C ILE A 66 19.43 1.62 26.04
N THR A 67 19.00 2.16 27.17
CA THR A 67 18.25 3.43 27.17
C THR A 67 19.11 4.56 26.63
N SER A 68 18.56 5.33 25.70
CA SER A 68 19.22 6.46 25.07
C SER A 68 19.25 7.67 26.00
N ALA A 69 20.36 8.41 25.98
CA ALA A 69 20.43 9.72 26.63
C ALA A 69 19.60 10.80 25.92
N ALA A 70 19.21 10.57 24.66
CA ALA A 70 18.45 11.54 23.87
C ALA A 70 16.99 11.65 24.31
N ALA A 71 16.38 10.51 24.67
CA ALA A 71 15.02 10.45 25.19
C ALA A 71 14.79 9.13 25.95
N PRO A 72 14.00 9.13 27.04
CA PRO A 72 13.77 7.93 27.86
C PRO A 72 13.01 6.82 27.09
N PHE A 73 12.19 7.21 26.11
CA PHE A 73 11.42 6.31 25.27
C PHE A 73 12.18 5.75 24.07
N LEU A 74 13.45 6.13 23.89
CA LEU A 74 14.32 5.57 22.85
C LEU A 74 15.33 4.62 23.47
N LYS A 75 15.49 3.44 22.87
CA LYS A 75 16.63 2.56 23.16
C LYS A 75 17.58 2.56 21.97
N ASN A 76 18.89 2.58 22.22
CA ASN A 76 19.92 2.54 21.18
C ASN A 76 20.84 1.32 21.32
N SER A 77 21.40 0.86 20.20
CA SER A 77 22.41 -0.20 20.18
C SER A 77 23.71 0.29 19.56
N ALA A 78 24.77 -0.51 19.72
CA ALA A 78 25.97 -0.35 18.90
C ALA A 78 25.61 -0.42 17.40
N CYS A 79 26.17 0.50 16.62
CA CYS A 79 25.92 0.62 15.19
C CYS A 79 27.13 1.10 14.38
N ASP A 80 28.32 0.99 14.98
CA ASP A 80 29.57 1.43 14.36
C ASP A 80 29.79 0.74 13.00
N GLY A 81 30.10 1.57 12.00
CA GLY A 81 30.41 1.12 10.65
C GLY A 81 29.21 0.87 9.74
N TRP A 82 27.98 1.15 10.18
CA TRP A 82 26.80 1.07 9.30
C TRP A 82 25.69 2.08 9.55
N ALA A 83 25.68 2.78 10.70
CA ALA A 83 24.76 3.88 10.95
C ALA A 83 25.37 4.91 11.91
N LYS A 84 24.86 6.13 11.88
CA LYS A 84 25.23 7.19 12.83
C LYS A 84 24.63 6.92 14.20
N MET A 85 23.37 6.51 14.21
CA MET A 85 22.61 6.13 15.41
C MET A 85 21.62 5.04 15.01
N ASN A 86 21.38 4.08 15.91
CA ASN A 86 20.34 3.07 15.74
C ASN A 86 19.41 3.07 16.94
N PHE A 87 18.16 3.43 16.71
CA PHE A 87 17.12 3.50 17.72
C PHE A 87 16.04 2.45 17.50
N ILE A 88 15.50 1.94 18.60
CA ILE A 88 14.32 1.10 18.64
C ILE A 88 13.33 1.62 19.68
N MET A 89 12.05 1.49 19.35
CA MET A 89 10.93 1.72 20.26
C MET A 89 9.98 0.52 20.17
N ASP A 90 9.43 0.14 21.31
CA ASP A 90 8.30 -0.78 21.44
C ASP A 90 7.28 -0.21 22.44
N ALA A 91 6.14 -0.87 22.62
CA ALA A 91 5.12 -0.43 23.56
C ALA A 91 5.67 -0.19 24.98
N THR A 92 6.58 -1.05 25.45
CA THR A 92 7.17 -0.94 26.80
C THR A 92 8.08 0.27 26.95
N THR A 93 8.76 0.69 25.87
CA THR A 93 9.64 1.87 25.93
C THR A 93 8.89 3.17 26.08
N ILE A 94 7.64 3.25 25.62
CA ILE A 94 6.88 4.50 25.62
C ILE A 94 5.94 4.65 26.81
N GLU A 95 5.73 3.62 27.63
CA GLU A 95 4.75 3.58 28.73
C GLU A 95 4.82 4.83 29.63
N GLU A 96 6.02 5.19 30.09
CA GLU A 96 6.20 6.36 30.95
C GLU A 96 5.81 7.67 30.25
N SER A 97 6.04 7.76 28.93
CA SER A 97 5.76 8.94 28.12
C SER A 97 4.27 9.13 27.83
N LEU A 98 3.45 8.08 27.97
CA LEU A 98 1.99 8.16 27.79
C LEU A 98 1.30 8.98 28.90
N THR A 99 2.01 9.28 29.99
CA THR A 99 1.52 10.11 31.10
C THR A 99 1.68 11.62 30.84
N ILE A 100 2.38 12.00 29.77
CA ILE A 100 2.70 13.39 29.44
C ILE A 100 1.64 13.92 28.45
N THR A 101 1.05 15.08 28.75
CA THR A 101 0.09 15.74 27.87
C THR A 101 0.53 17.19 27.57
N PRO A 102 0.70 17.60 26.30
CA PRO A 102 0.54 16.78 25.09
C PRO A 102 1.65 15.72 24.96
N LEU A 103 1.34 14.59 24.33
CA LEU A 103 2.32 13.52 24.14
C LEU A 103 3.52 14.02 23.31
N PRO A 104 4.77 13.62 23.64
CA PRO A 104 5.92 13.85 22.79
C PRO A 104 5.67 13.28 21.37
N PRO A 105 5.88 14.04 20.28
CA PRO A 105 5.46 13.63 18.93
C PRO A 105 5.94 12.25 18.50
N LEU A 106 7.17 11.88 18.85
CA LEU A 106 7.72 10.58 18.48
C LEU A 106 7.12 9.43 19.30
N ALA A 107 6.82 9.67 20.58
CA ALA A 107 6.13 8.71 21.43
C ALA A 107 4.66 8.56 21.02
N ALA A 108 3.99 9.66 20.65
CA ALA A 108 2.63 9.64 20.09
C ALA A 108 2.58 8.82 18.78
N LEU A 109 3.51 9.05 17.86
CA LEU A 109 3.61 8.28 16.62
C LEU A 109 3.85 6.79 16.87
N ALA A 110 4.72 6.47 17.83
CA ALA A 110 4.97 5.10 18.25
C ALA A 110 3.70 4.44 18.82
N HIS A 111 3.00 5.15 19.71
CA HIS A 111 1.74 4.69 20.30
C HIS A 111 0.71 4.32 19.23
N VAL A 112 0.49 5.20 18.23
CA VAL A 112 -0.43 4.94 17.11
C VAL A 112 -0.03 3.67 16.34
N PHE A 113 1.27 3.47 16.06
CA PHE A 113 1.73 2.26 15.38
C PHE A 113 1.58 0.98 16.20
N PHE A 114 1.61 1.07 17.53
CA PHE A 114 1.48 -0.09 18.41
C PHE A 114 0.03 -0.47 18.69
N GLU A 115 -0.84 0.52 18.86
CA GLU A 115 -2.26 0.31 19.10
C GLU A 115 -3.03 -0.16 17.87
N GLN A 116 -2.57 0.27 16.68
CA GLN A 116 -3.12 -0.12 15.37
C GLN A 116 -4.64 0.08 15.25
N LYS A 117 -5.21 1.05 15.96
CA LYS A 117 -6.64 1.35 15.91
C LYS A 117 -6.98 2.12 14.64
N ALA A 118 -8.05 1.71 13.96
CA ALA A 118 -8.50 2.40 12.76
C ALA A 118 -9.21 3.72 13.09
N SER A 119 -9.86 3.78 14.26
CA SER A 119 -10.59 4.95 14.72
C SER A 119 -9.85 5.66 15.83
N LEU A 120 -9.82 6.99 15.76
CA LEU A 120 -9.34 7.83 16.86
C LEU A 120 -10.11 7.53 18.15
N MET A 121 -11.42 7.30 18.05
CA MET A 121 -12.30 7.04 19.21
C MET A 121 -12.01 5.71 19.93
N GLU A 122 -11.25 4.81 19.30
CA GLU A 122 -10.85 3.53 19.92
C GLU A 122 -9.55 3.65 20.73
N LEU A 123 -8.89 4.81 20.71
CA LEU A 123 -7.70 5.08 21.52
C LEU A 123 -8.08 5.69 22.86
N ASP A 124 -7.47 5.18 23.93
CA ASP A 124 -7.63 5.75 25.27
C ASP A 124 -7.16 7.23 25.31
N LEU A 125 -6.18 7.58 24.46
CA LEU A 125 -5.61 8.92 24.34
C LEU A 125 -6.20 9.75 23.19
N HIS A 126 -7.46 9.48 22.80
CA HIS A 126 -8.12 10.17 21.69
C HIS A 126 -8.27 11.70 21.87
N ASP A 127 -8.25 12.18 23.12
CA ASP A 127 -8.32 13.61 23.46
C ASP A 127 -6.94 14.31 23.42
N ASP A 128 -5.84 13.56 23.25
CA ASP A 128 -4.51 14.16 23.17
C ASP A 128 -4.34 14.91 21.83
N PRO A 129 -3.92 16.20 21.86
CA PRO A 129 -3.85 17.01 20.64
C PRO A 129 -2.79 16.51 19.64
N THR A 130 -1.74 15.82 20.09
CA THR A 130 -0.74 15.23 19.20
C THR A 130 -1.31 14.00 18.49
N ILE A 131 -2.04 13.14 19.20
CA ILE A 131 -2.74 11.98 18.61
C ILE A 131 -3.81 12.43 17.62
N MET A 132 -4.62 13.45 17.97
CA MET A 132 -5.60 14.04 17.06
C MET A 132 -4.95 14.51 15.76
N ALA A 133 -3.85 15.27 15.85
CA ALA A 133 -3.12 15.77 14.68
C ALA A 133 -2.58 14.63 13.81
N LEU A 134 -2.11 13.52 14.39
CA LEU A 134 -1.66 12.35 13.63
C LEU A 134 -2.81 11.68 12.86
N TYR A 135 -3.99 11.55 13.47
CA TYR A 135 -5.17 11.01 12.78
C TYR A 135 -5.71 11.94 11.71
N GLU A 136 -5.63 13.26 11.91
CA GLU A 136 -5.95 14.24 10.87
C GLU A 136 -5.00 14.10 9.66
N VAL A 137 -3.69 14.02 9.89
CA VAL A 137 -2.71 13.79 8.82
C VAL A 137 -2.95 12.46 8.10
N ALA A 138 -3.25 11.39 8.85
CA ALA A 138 -3.59 10.11 8.25
C ALA A 138 -4.86 10.23 7.39
N LYS A 139 -5.92 10.85 7.91
CA LYS A 139 -7.16 11.09 7.18
C LYS A 139 -6.91 11.86 5.88
N GLU A 140 -6.15 12.95 5.92
CA GLU A 140 -5.79 13.73 4.73
C GLU A 140 -4.98 12.91 3.73
N ALA A 141 -4.02 12.10 4.19
CA ALA A 141 -3.20 11.24 3.33
C ALA A 141 -4.04 10.14 2.64
N PHE A 142 -5.10 9.68 3.30
CA PHE A 142 -5.99 8.64 2.80
C PHE A 142 -7.32 9.15 2.24
N ASP A 143 -7.54 10.46 2.16
CA ASP A 143 -8.84 11.06 1.83
C ASP A 143 -9.44 10.48 0.54
N ASN A 144 -8.62 10.37 -0.51
CA ASN A 144 -9.01 9.79 -1.81
C ASN A 144 -9.31 8.27 -1.79
N GLN A 145 -8.90 7.56 -0.73
CA GLN A 145 -9.17 6.13 -0.52
C GLN A 145 -10.42 5.96 0.36
N VAL A 146 -10.58 6.80 1.39
CA VAL A 146 -11.75 6.81 2.28
C VAL A 146 -13.04 7.07 1.49
N THR A 147 -13.05 8.05 0.57
CA THR A 147 -14.25 8.33 -0.24
C THR A 147 -14.65 7.13 -1.12
N LYS A 148 -13.68 6.36 -1.62
CA LYS A 148 -13.96 5.18 -2.45
C LYS A 148 -14.54 4.03 -1.65
N GLU A 149 -14.06 3.84 -0.42
CA GLU A 149 -14.56 2.80 0.48
C GLU A 149 -16.00 3.08 0.91
N GLU A 150 -16.33 4.32 1.27
CA GLU A 150 -17.70 4.76 1.58
C GLU A 150 -18.65 4.53 0.38
N GLU A 151 -18.24 4.91 -0.84
CA GLU A 151 -19.00 4.64 -2.06
C GLU A 151 -19.25 3.14 -2.31
N THR A 152 -18.29 2.27 -1.98
CA THR A 152 -18.48 0.81 -2.07
C THR A 152 -19.42 0.27 -0.99
N VAL A 153 -19.33 0.76 0.24
CA VAL A 153 -20.23 0.35 1.34
C VAL A 153 -21.66 0.75 1.04
N ASP A 154 -21.90 1.97 0.58
CA ASP A 154 -23.22 2.45 0.16
C ASP A 154 -23.80 1.61 -1.00
N ALA A 155 -22.95 1.23 -1.95
CA ALA A 155 -23.35 0.39 -3.06
C ALA A 155 -23.70 -1.04 -2.62
N LEU A 156 -22.98 -1.60 -1.64
CA LEU A 156 -23.28 -2.89 -1.02
C LEU A 156 -24.58 -2.86 -0.21
N LEU A 157 -24.78 -1.83 0.60
CA LEU A 157 -26.02 -1.61 1.35
C LEU A 157 -27.22 -1.53 0.40
N LYS A 158 -27.12 -0.69 -0.64
CA LYS A 158 -28.18 -0.52 -1.64
C LYS A 158 -28.52 -1.83 -2.36
N THR A 159 -27.52 -2.64 -2.68
CA THR A 159 -27.71 -3.93 -3.38
C THR A 159 -28.33 -4.98 -2.47
N THR A 160 -27.89 -5.04 -1.21
CA THR A 160 -28.48 -5.90 -0.19
C THR A 160 -29.94 -5.52 0.03
N SER A 161 -30.25 -4.24 0.27
CA SER A 161 -31.63 -3.77 0.45
C SER A 161 -32.52 -4.02 -0.77
N TYR A 162 -32.00 -3.84 -1.99
CA TYR A 162 -32.75 -4.15 -3.21
C TYR A 162 -33.07 -5.64 -3.31
N SER A 163 -32.08 -6.50 -3.03
CA SER A 163 -32.25 -7.96 -3.08
C SER A 163 -33.26 -8.44 -2.04
N THR A 164 -33.19 -7.93 -0.80
CA THR A 164 -34.16 -8.21 0.26
C THR A 164 -35.58 -7.87 -0.19
N ARG A 165 -35.80 -6.69 -0.78
CA ARG A 165 -37.12 -6.28 -1.30
C ARG A 165 -37.65 -7.21 -2.40
N GLN A 166 -36.78 -7.75 -3.25
CA GLN A 166 -37.23 -8.68 -4.28
C GLN A 166 -37.60 -10.04 -3.67
N PHE A 167 -36.88 -10.51 -2.65
CA PHE A 167 -37.27 -11.70 -1.91
C PHE A 167 -38.58 -11.51 -1.15
N GLU A 168 -38.78 -10.37 -0.49
CA GLU A 168 -40.05 -10.03 0.16
C GLU A 168 -41.21 -10.05 -0.84
N LYS A 169 -41.04 -9.45 -2.03
CA LYS A 169 -42.06 -9.49 -3.08
C LYS A 169 -42.38 -10.91 -3.57
N ILE A 170 -41.37 -11.77 -3.68
CA ILE A 170 -41.56 -13.17 -4.04
C ILE A 170 -42.36 -13.88 -2.94
N ILE A 171 -41.98 -13.71 -1.68
CA ILE A 171 -42.68 -14.29 -0.52
C ILE A 171 -44.14 -13.82 -0.50
N SER A 172 -44.38 -12.52 -0.58
CA SER A 172 -45.75 -11.96 -0.59
C SER A 172 -46.58 -12.43 -1.78
N ALA A 173 -45.98 -12.71 -2.94
CA ALA A 173 -46.69 -13.26 -4.09
C ALA A 173 -46.99 -14.76 -3.97
N THR A 174 -46.26 -15.50 -3.10
CA THR A 174 -46.54 -16.91 -2.79
C THR A 174 -47.60 -17.09 -1.70
N GLU A 175 -47.85 -16.08 -0.88
CA GLU A 175 -48.81 -16.11 0.24
C GLU A 175 -50.23 -15.69 -0.17
N GLN A 176 -50.46 -15.31 -1.44
CA GLN A 176 -51.79 -14.96 -1.96
C GLN A 176 -52.64 -16.20 -2.24
N ASP A 177 -53.98 -16.07 -2.08
CA ASP A 177 -54.95 -17.14 -2.31
C ASP A 177 -54.85 -17.77 -3.72
N GLU A 178 -54.44 -16.96 -4.72
CA GLU A 178 -54.01 -17.41 -6.03
C GLU A 178 -52.54 -17.04 -6.25
N VAL A 179 -51.70 -18.06 -6.48
CA VAL A 179 -50.26 -17.87 -6.68
C VAL A 179 -49.97 -17.32 -8.08
N ASP A 180 -49.54 -16.06 -8.15
CA ASP A 180 -49.10 -15.44 -9.40
C ASP A 180 -47.65 -15.85 -9.75
N ILE A 181 -47.53 -17.02 -10.37
CA ILE A 181 -46.25 -17.61 -10.82
C ILE A 181 -45.52 -16.67 -11.81
N ALA A 182 -46.26 -15.90 -12.62
CA ALA A 182 -45.65 -14.99 -13.59
C ALA A 182 -44.97 -13.81 -12.86
N CYS A 183 -45.64 -13.25 -11.86
CA CYS A 183 -45.12 -12.18 -11.01
C CYS A 183 -43.91 -12.64 -10.18
N ILE A 184 -43.95 -13.86 -9.62
CA ILE A 184 -42.81 -14.47 -8.91
C ILE A 184 -41.58 -14.61 -9.83
N LYS A 185 -41.78 -15.13 -11.05
CA LYS A 185 -40.70 -15.26 -12.03
C LYS A 185 -40.13 -13.90 -12.44
N GLN A 186 -40.98 -12.88 -12.55
CA GLN A 186 -40.56 -11.52 -12.86
C GLN A 186 -39.68 -10.93 -11.75
N TYR A 187 -40.09 -11.02 -10.48
CA TYR A 187 -39.29 -10.52 -9.35
C TYR A 187 -37.95 -11.25 -9.22
N ALA A 188 -37.93 -12.56 -9.44
CA ALA A 188 -36.69 -13.34 -9.47
C ALA A 188 -35.77 -12.90 -10.62
N ALA A 189 -36.32 -12.69 -11.82
CA ALA A 189 -35.55 -12.23 -12.98
C ALA A 189 -34.98 -10.82 -12.78
N ASP A 190 -35.76 -9.90 -12.20
CA ASP A 190 -35.34 -8.52 -11.91
C ASP A 190 -34.24 -8.49 -10.84
N GLY A 191 -34.37 -9.30 -9.79
CA GLY A 191 -33.34 -9.50 -8.77
C GLY A 191 -32.04 -10.04 -9.37
N ALA A 192 -32.11 -11.10 -10.17
CA ALA A 192 -30.96 -11.71 -10.84
C ALA A 192 -30.26 -10.73 -11.80
N LYS A 193 -31.03 -9.95 -12.55
CA LYS A 193 -30.52 -8.94 -13.48
C LYS A 193 -29.78 -7.82 -12.75
N TYR A 194 -30.35 -7.31 -11.65
CA TYR A 194 -29.71 -6.28 -10.83
C TYR A 194 -28.42 -6.79 -10.19
N ALA A 195 -28.45 -7.99 -9.59
CA ALA A 195 -27.26 -8.61 -8.99
C ALA A 195 -26.15 -8.85 -10.01
N SER A 196 -26.48 -9.31 -11.22
CA SER A 196 -25.51 -9.52 -12.31
C SER A 196 -24.88 -8.21 -12.79
N ALA A 197 -25.68 -7.15 -12.92
CA ALA A 197 -25.20 -5.82 -13.27
C ALA A 197 -24.27 -5.23 -12.19
N PHE A 198 -24.62 -5.43 -10.92
CA PHE A 198 -23.80 -5.03 -9.78
C PHE A 198 -22.47 -5.80 -9.75
N TYR A 199 -22.52 -7.13 -9.89
CA TYR A 199 -21.33 -7.98 -9.95
C TYR A 199 -20.37 -7.53 -11.07
N THR A 200 -20.90 -7.30 -12.27
CA THR A 200 -20.09 -6.84 -13.41
C THR A 200 -19.43 -5.48 -13.12
N LYS A 201 -20.16 -4.54 -12.51
CA LYS A 201 -19.65 -3.21 -12.18
C LYS A 201 -18.47 -3.24 -11.21
N TYR A 202 -18.48 -4.15 -10.23
CA TYR A 202 -17.46 -4.20 -9.17
C TYR A 202 -16.36 -5.26 -9.40
N GLN A 203 -16.58 -6.25 -10.26
CA GLN A 203 -15.55 -7.20 -10.68
C GLN A 203 -14.39 -6.50 -11.43
N ASP A 204 -14.71 -5.50 -12.24
CA ASP A 204 -13.71 -4.68 -12.94
C ASP A 204 -12.89 -3.77 -12.00
N GLN A 205 -13.42 -3.49 -10.80
CA GLN A 205 -12.76 -2.67 -9.76
C GLN A 205 -11.93 -3.52 -8.78
N GLY A 206 -12.38 -4.73 -8.44
CA GLY A 206 -11.73 -5.62 -7.45
C GLY A 206 -10.39 -6.24 -7.87
N SER A 207 -10.04 -6.22 -9.16
CA SER A 207 -8.74 -6.73 -9.64
C SER A 207 -7.52 -5.91 -9.19
N SER A 208 -7.70 -4.80 -8.47
CA SER A 208 -6.59 -3.99 -7.95
C SER A 208 -6.26 -4.21 -6.48
N LEU A 209 -7.05 -4.98 -5.72
CA LEU A 209 -6.90 -5.12 -4.26
C LEU A 209 -6.44 -6.53 -3.79
N SER A 210 -6.37 -7.51 -4.69
CA SER A 210 -5.99 -8.91 -4.35
C SER A 210 -4.63 -9.33 -4.92
N SER A 211 -3.63 -8.45 -4.89
CA SER A 211 -2.26 -8.84 -5.15
C SER A 211 -1.36 -8.40 -4.01
N SER A 212 -1.37 -9.16 -2.92
CA SER A 212 -0.17 -9.26 -2.10
C SER A 212 0.98 -9.76 -2.98
N PRO A 213 2.11 -9.06 -3.07
CA PRO A 213 3.26 -9.55 -3.81
C PRO A 213 3.84 -10.74 -3.03
N ALA A 214 3.79 -11.93 -3.63
CA ALA A 214 4.65 -13.03 -3.20
C ALA A 214 6.13 -12.62 -3.41
N PRO A 215 7.05 -12.99 -2.51
CA PRO A 215 8.46 -12.65 -2.66
C PRO A 215 9.02 -13.31 -3.93
N PRO A 216 9.85 -12.62 -4.73
CA PRO A 216 10.47 -13.21 -5.89
C PRO A 216 11.43 -14.31 -5.44
N SER A 217 11.10 -15.54 -5.82
CA SER A 217 12.00 -16.67 -5.70
C SER A 217 13.15 -16.47 -6.68
N SER A 218 14.36 -16.48 -6.13
CA SER A 218 15.63 -16.48 -6.82
C SER A 218 15.69 -17.57 -7.88
N SER A 219 15.76 -17.19 -9.16
CA SER A 219 16.26 -18.07 -10.21
C SER A 219 17.18 -17.31 -11.16
N SER A 220 18.28 -17.98 -11.44
CA SER A 220 19.52 -17.58 -12.08
C SER A 220 19.38 -17.01 -13.49
N SER A 221 20.19 -15.98 -13.79
CA SER A 221 20.48 -15.50 -15.14
C SER A 221 21.14 -16.58 -16.01
N PRO A 222 20.86 -16.56 -17.32
CA PRO A 222 21.93 -16.61 -18.30
C PRO A 222 21.93 -15.39 -19.23
N ALA A 223 23.11 -15.07 -19.72
CA ALA A 223 23.46 -13.86 -20.46
C ALA A 223 22.84 -13.72 -21.87
N LEU A 224 22.85 -12.46 -22.32
CA LEU A 224 22.43 -11.89 -23.62
C LEU A 224 22.90 -12.63 -24.88
N PRO A 225 22.18 -12.44 -26.00
CA PRO A 225 22.78 -11.61 -27.04
C PRO A 225 21.89 -10.46 -27.55
N SER A 226 22.61 -9.48 -28.07
CA SER A 226 22.28 -8.13 -28.53
C SER A 226 21.37 -8.01 -29.76
N SER A 227 20.42 -7.07 -29.71
CA SER A 227 19.93 -6.17 -30.82
C SER A 227 18.48 -5.68 -30.63
N SER A 228 17.92 -5.65 -29.42
CA SER A 228 16.51 -5.30 -29.24
C SER A 228 16.25 -3.80 -29.15
N THR A 229 15.39 -3.32 -30.06
CA THR A 229 14.55 -2.14 -29.84
C THR A 229 13.94 -2.25 -28.43
N THR A 230 13.99 -1.19 -27.62
CA THR A 230 13.42 -1.29 -26.27
C THR A 230 11.92 -1.59 -26.36
N ASP A 231 11.38 -2.38 -25.44
CA ASP A 231 9.95 -2.72 -25.42
C ASP A 231 9.06 -1.45 -25.50
N LEU A 232 9.51 -0.36 -24.89
CA LEU A 232 8.85 0.94 -24.94
C LEU A 232 8.89 1.57 -26.34
N ASP A 233 10.01 1.50 -27.05
CA ASP A 233 10.11 1.99 -28.44
C ASP A 233 9.15 1.25 -29.38
N TRP A 234 9.00 -0.07 -29.19
CA TRP A 234 8.01 -0.85 -29.94
C TRP A 234 6.59 -0.36 -29.63
N ALA A 235 6.26 -0.17 -28.35
CA ALA A 235 4.97 0.36 -27.94
C ALA A 235 4.70 1.77 -28.53
N HIS A 236 5.71 2.64 -28.56
CA HIS A 236 5.62 3.97 -29.17
C HIS A 236 5.30 3.90 -30.68
N ARG A 237 5.92 2.98 -31.42
CA ARG A 237 5.62 2.77 -32.85
C ARG A 237 4.18 2.30 -33.05
N PHE A 238 3.73 1.34 -32.24
CA PHE A 238 2.36 0.83 -32.28
C PHE A 238 1.34 1.93 -32.01
N VAL A 239 1.57 2.76 -30.99
CA VAL A 239 0.72 3.91 -30.65
C VAL A 239 0.67 4.92 -31.77
N THR A 240 1.81 5.24 -32.36
CA THR A 240 1.92 6.23 -33.43
C THR A 240 1.20 5.77 -34.69
N ASN A 241 1.36 4.49 -35.06
CA ASN A 241 0.65 3.91 -36.20
C ASN A 241 -0.88 3.95 -36.01
N ARG A 242 -1.38 3.61 -34.81
CA ARG A 242 -2.82 3.68 -34.50
C ARG A 242 -3.38 5.10 -34.52
N LYS A 243 -2.62 6.08 -34.00
CA LYS A 243 -2.98 7.50 -34.07
C LYS A 243 -3.07 7.99 -35.51
N ASN A 244 -2.14 7.61 -36.38
CA ASN A 244 -2.16 7.97 -37.79
C ASN A 244 -3.37 7.38 -38.53
N LEU A 245 -3.88 6.24 -38.08
CA LEU A 245 -5.09 5.61 -38.59
C LEU A 245 -6.40 6.17 -37.99
N GLY A 246 -6.33 7.13 -37.06
CA GLY A 246 -7.50 7.69 -36.38
C GLY A 246 -8.25 6.70 -35.48
N VAL A 247 -7.63 5.55 -35.16
CA VAL A 247 -8.25 4.48 -34.37
C VAL A 247 -7.89 4.62 -32.90
N ARG A 248 -8.90 4.49 -32.02
CA ARG A 248 -8.69 4.50 -30.56
C ARG A 248 -7.74 3.38 -30.15
N MET A 249 -6.83 3.69 -29.22
CA MET A 249 -5.85 2.74 -28.73
C MET A 249 -6.49 1.54 -28.03
N ASN A 250 -6.08 0.33 -28.42
CA ASN A 250 -6.40 -0.93 -27.74
C ASN A 250 -5.12 -1.54 -27.16
N TRP A 251 -4.96 -1.41 -25.84
CA TRP A 251 -3.78 -1.87 -25.11
C TRP A 251 -3.66 -3.39 -25.02
N ALA A 252 -4.79 -4.12 -25.00
CA ALA A 252 -4.78 -5.57 -25.03
C ALA A 252 -4.18 -6.08 -26.36
N LYS A 253 -4.62 -5.49 -27.47
CA LYS A 253 -4.09 -5.82 -28.80
C LYS A 253 -2.63 -5.42 -28.99
N CYS A 254 -2.22 -4.28 -28.44
CA CYS A 254 -0.81 -3.84 -28.43
C CYS A 254 0.07 -4.87 -27.72
N PHE A 255 -0.34 -5.32 -26.54
CA PHE A 255 0.40 -6.29 -25.73
C PHE A 255 0.48 -7.66 -26.39
N GLU A 256 -0.62 -8.15 -26.95
CA GLU A 256 -0.68 -9.45 -27.63
C GLU A 256 0.18 -9.47 -28.91
N GLU A 257 0.12 -8.41 -29.73
CA GLU A 257 0.96 -8.31 -30.94
C GLU A 257 2.44 -8.18 -30.59
N GLY A 258 2.79 -7.43 -29.53
CA GLY A 258 4.17 -7.31 -29.11
C GLY A 258 4.73 -8.61 -28.53
N LEU A 259 3.95 -9.36 -27.74
CA LEU A 259 4.35 -10.70 -27.28
C LEU A 259 4.65 -11.64 -28.44
N ARG A 260 3.81 -11.60 -29.50
CA ARG A 260 4.01 -12.41 -30.71
C ARG A 260 5.27 -12.03 -31.49
N GLU A 261 5.72 -10.77 -31.38
CA GLU A 261 6.95 -10.26 -31.98
C GLU A 261 8.17 -10.37 -31.04
N GLY A 262 8.03 -11.01 -29.88
CA GLY A 262 9.11 -11.23 -28.92
C GLY A 262 9.37 -10.05 -27.97
N HIS A 263 8.51 -9.04 -27.99
CA HIS A 263 8.52 -7.90 -27.07
C HIS A 263 7.64 -8.17 -25.84
N PHE A 264 7.81 -7.34 -24.81
CA PHE A 264 6.97 -7.34 -23.59
C PHE A 264 7.07 -8.56 -22.68
N THR A 265 8.12 -9.37 -22.81
CA THR A 265 8.38 -10.51 -21.91
C THR A 265 8.56 -10.08 -20.45
N SER A 266 8.92 -8.82 -20.22
CA SER A 266 9.11 -8.21 -18.90
C SER A 266 7.81 -7.66 -18.25
N TYR A 267 6.69 -7.61 -18.98
CA TYR A 267 5.43 -7.03 -18.50
C TYR A 267 4.41 -8.13 -18.22
N ALA A 268 3.79 -8.07 -17.04
CA ALA A 268 2.81 -9.08 -16.62
C ALA A 268 1.50 -9.06 -17.44
N ASN A 269 1.08 -7.89 -17.93
CA ASN A 269 -0.14 -7.72 -18.71
C ASN A 269 -0.19 -6.37 -19.44
N SER A 270 -1.22 -6.20 -20.29
CA SER A 270 -1.48 -4.97 -21.06
C SER A 270 -1.70 -3.72 -20.20
N LYS A 271 -2.20 -3.86 -18.95
CA LYS A 271 -2.37 -2.73 -18.02
C LYS A 271 -1.01 -2.26 -17.49
N SER A 272 -0.09 -3.17 -17.16
CA SER A 272 1.28 -2.83 -16.76
C SER A 272 2.05 -2.12 -17.87
N LEU A 273 1.93 -2.61 -19.12
CA LEU A 273 2.50 -1.95 -20.29
C LEU A 273 1.95 -0.52 -20.46
N LYS A 274 0.62 -0.35 -20.36
CA LYS A 274 -0.02 0.97 -20.45
C LYS A 274 0.48 1.93 -19.38
N ALA A 275 0.56 1.48 -18.13
CA ALA A 275 1.01 2.31 -17.01
C ALA A 275 2.45 2.79 -17.21
N MET A 276 3.35 1.89 -17.61
CA MET A 276 4.75 2.22 -17.88
C MET A 276 4.91 3.12 -19.10
N TYR A 277 4.13 2.92 -20.16
CA TYR A 277 4.10 3.80 -21.32
C TYR A 277 3.74 5.24 -20.93
N HIS A 278 2.67 5.43 -20.14
CA HIS A 278 2.27 6.77 -19.69
C HIS A 278 3.29 7.39 -18.74
N LYS A 279 3.94 6.58 -17.89
CA LYS A 279 5.04 7.03 -17.04
C LYS A 279 6.22 7.53 -17.86
N SER A 280 6.60 6.81 -18.93
CA SER A 280 7.70 7.22 -19.82
C SER A 280 7.41 8.54 -20.54
N LEU A 281 6.16 8.75 -21.00
CA LEU A 281 5.73 10.00 -21.62
C LEU A 281 5.74 11.18 -20.64
N ALA A 282 5.43 10.95 -19.37
CA ALA A 282 5.49 11.99 -18.33
C ALA A 282 6.94 12.36 -18.01
N SER A 283 7.85 11.38 -17.95
CA SER A 283 9.29 11.62 -17.75
C SER A 283 9.92 12.37 -18.93
N GLN A 284 9.49 12.11 -20.17
CA GLN A 284 9.96 12.84 -21.37
C GLN A 284 9.44 14.28 -21.47
N LYS A 285 8.39 14.64 -20.74
CA LYS A 285 7.85 16.02 -20.70
C LYS A 285 8.50 16.91 -19.63
N ASN A 286 9.20 16.30 -18.68
CA ASN A 286 9.86 16.98 -17.56
C ASN A 286 11.39 17.08 -17.75
N GLN A 287 11.88 16.76 -18.94
CA GLN A 287 13.22 17.09 -19.44
C GLN A 287 13.09 18.16 -20.51
#